data_AF-Q1LDT1-F1
#
_entry.id   AF-Q1LDT1-F1
#
_cell.length_a   1.000
_cell.length_b   1.000
_cell.length_c   1.000
_cell.angle_alpha   90.00
_cell.angle_beta   90.00
_cell.angle_gamma   90.00
#
_symmetry.space_group_name_H-M   'P 1'
#
loop_
_entity.id
_entity.type
_entity.pdbx_description
1 polymer ?
#
loop_
_entity_poly.entity_id
_entity_poly.type
_entity_poly.pdbx_seq_one_letter_code
_entity_poly.pdbx_strand_id
1 'polypeptide(L)'
;MKRDAVAVTETTPEGLAALIYHIAHSASQGQLDPEFVRKLGKRVDKELEAMEAGGKMNATDKKQLLHAVQTLHTTTDVEEGARLTRALERLRDHDARAALPPAQ
;
A
#
# COMPACT_ATOMS: atom_id res chain seq x y z
N MET A 1 -28.21 -28.88 2.66
CA MET A 1 -26.75 -29.07 2.60
C MET A 1 -26.21 -28.30 1.41
N LYS A 2 -25.57 -27.15 1.62
CA LYS A 2 -24.64 -26.55 0.67
C LYS A 2 -23.42 -26.19 1.49
N ARG A 3 -22.37 -27.00 1.32
CA ARG A 3 -21.05 -26.72 1.88
C ARG A 3 -20.51 -25.59 1.03
N ASP A 4 -20.61 -24.36 1.50
CA ASP A 4 -19.69 -23.32 1.05
C ASP A 4 -18.33 -23.78 1.51
N ALA A 5 -17.63 -24.48 0.62
CA ALA A 5 -16.21 -24.70 0.76
C ALA A 5 -15.61 -23.30 0.82
N VAL A 6 -15.35 -22.83 2.05
CA VAL A 6 -14.37 -21.78 2.28
C VAL A 6 -13.16 -22.28 1.52
N ALA A 7 -12.92 -21.71 0.34
CA ALA A 7 -11.73 -21.97 -0.41
C ALA A 7 -10.62 -21.55 0.52
N VAL A 8 -10.00 -22.52 1.18
CA VAL A 8 -8.76 -22.34 1.90
C VAL A 8 -7.76 -22.11 0.78
N THR A 9 -7.72 -20.88 0.28
CA THR A 9 -6.67 -20.42 -0.62
C THR A 9 -5.44 -20.45 0.24
N GLU A 10 -4.69 -21.54 0.12
CA GLU A 10 -3.42 -21.68 0.80
C GLU A 10 -2.55 -20.51 0.36
N THR A 11 -2.23 -19.61 1.30
CA THR A 11 -1.40 -18.43 1.03
C THR A 11 0.00 -18.93 0.69
N THR A 12 0.30 -19.08 -0.59
CA THR A 12 1.65 -19.40 -1.05
C THR A 12 2.50 -18.13 -1.10
N PRO A 13 3.82 -18.24 -0.88
CA PRO A 13 4.71 -17.09 -0.99
C PRO A 13 4.64 -16.44 -2.38
N GLU A 14 4.56 -17.22 -3.46
CA GLU A 14 4.47 -16.66 -4.80
C GLU A 14 3.15 -15.92 -5.04
N GLY A 15 2.03 -16.47 -4.55
CA GLY A 15 0.71 -15.85 -4.67
C GLY A 15 0.62 -14.54 -3.90
N LEU A 16 1.21 -14.50 -2.70
CA LEU A 16 1.27 -13.29 -1.89
C LEU A 16 2.18 -12.24 -2.53
N ALA A 17 3.35 -12.62 -3.07
CA ALA A 17 4.22 -11.70 -3.81
C ALA A 17 3.50 -11.09 -5.03
N ALA A 18 2.84 -11.92 -5.85
CA ALA A 18 2.10 -11.47 -7.03
C ALA A 18 0.98 -10.48 -6.66
N LEU A 19 0.25 -10.77 -5.57
CA LEU A 19 -0.79 -9.88 -5.07
C LEU A 19 -0.21 -8.53 -4.62
N ILE A 20 0.91 -8.53 -3.88
CA ILE A 20 1.58 -7.31 -3.41
C ILE A 20 2.04 -6.46 -4.60
N TYR A 21 2.65 -7.08 -5.63
CA TYR A 21 3.06 -6.35 -6.83
C TYR A 21 1.87 -5.73 -7.56
N HIS A 22 0.75 -6.45 -7.66
CA HIS A 22 -0.46 -5.92 -8.28
C HIS A 22 -1.00 -4.71 -7.51
N ILE A 23 -1.05 -4.79 -6.17
CA ILE A 23 -1.48 -3.68 -5.32
C ILE A 23 -0.53 -2.49 -5.46
N ALA A 24 0.79 -2.71 -5.41
CA ALA A 24 1.78 -1.65 -5.56
C ALA A 24 1.66 -0.96 -6.93
N HIS A 25 1.45 -1.74 -7.99
CA HIS A 25 1.19 -1.20 -9.32
C HIS A 25 -0.09 -0.36 -9.34
N SER A 26 -1.23 -0.88 -8.89
CA SER A 26 -2.50 -0.13 -8.85
C SER A 26 -2.44 1.12 -7.96
N ALA A 27 -1.69 1.06 -6.85
CA ALA A 27 -1.42 2.21 -5.99
C ALA A 27 -0.61 3.29 -6.74
N SER A 28 0.43 2.90 -7.47
CA SER A 28 1.23 3.83 -8.29
C SER A 28 0.43 4.53 -9.39
N GLN A 29 -0.67 3.90 -9.85
CA GLN A 29 -1.57 4.46 -10.86
C GLN A 29 -2.66 5.36 -10.24
N GLY A 30 -2.64 5.57 -8.91
CA GLY A 30 -3.68 6.32 -8.19
C GLY A 30 -5.05 5.65 -8.22
N GLN A 31 -5.12 4.36 -8.53
CA GLN A 31 -6.38 3.59 -8.63
C GLN A 31 -6.86 3.05 -7.29
N LEU A 32 -6.01 3.08 -6.27
CA LEU A 32 -6.32 2.60 -4.92
C LEU A 32 -6.26 3.74 -3.92
N ASP A 33 -7.17 3.69 -2.95
CA ASP A 33 -7.16 4.62 -1.82
C ASP A 33 -5.89 4.41 -0.96
N PRO A 34 -5.11 5.46 -0.68
CA PRO A 34 -3.87 5.34 0.10
C PRO A 34 -4.07 4.75 1.50
N GLU A 35 -5.20 5.03 2.18
CA GLU A 35 -5.48 4.43 3.48
C GLU A 35 -5.78 2.94 3.36
N PHE A 36 -6.44 2.53 2.28
CA PHE A 36 -6.67 1.12 1.97
C PHE A 36 -5.34 0.39 1.71
N VAL A 37 -4.46 0.97 0.90
CA VAL A 37 -3.12 0.42 0.61
C VAL A 37 -2.30 0.29 1.90
N ARG A 38 -2.33 1.30 2.78
CA ARG A 38 -1.64 1.26 4.07
C ARG A 38 -2.19 0.19 5.02
N LYS A 39 -3.51 -0.01 5.06
CA LYS A 39 -4.13 -1.10 5.84
C LYS A 39 -3.75 -2.47 5.27
N LEU A 40 -3.66 -2.59 3.96
CA LEU A 40 -3.19 -3.80 3.29
C LEU A 40 -1.72 -4.08 3.63
N GLY A 41 -0.83 -3.09 3.56
CA GLY A 41 0.58 -3.24 3.96
C GLY A 41 0.72 -3.82 5.36
N LYS A 42 0.03 -3.22 6.36
CA LYS A 42 0.02 -3.74 7.74
C LYS A 42 -0.50 -5.17 7.87
N ARG A 43 -1.44 -5.58 7.01
CA ARG A 43 -1.99 -6.94 7.02
C ARG A 43 -1.00 -7.93 6.39
N VAL A 44 -0.33 -7.51 5.31
CA VAL A 44 0.73 -8.28 4.66
C VAL A 44 1.91 -8.48 5.59
N ASP A 45 2.32 -7.46 6.36
CA ASP A 45 3.39 -7.58 7.36
C ASP A 45 3.08 -8.66 8.41
N LYS A 46 1.84 -8.68 8.92
CA LYS A 46 1.39 -9.72 9.86
C LYS A 46 1.38 -11.12 9.25
N GLU A 47 1.00 -11.22 7.98
CA GLU A 47 1.00 -12.49 7.27
C GLU A 47 2.43 -12.99 7.04
N LEU A 48 3.37 -12.09 6.71
CA LEU A 48 4.80 -12.38 6.62
C LEU A 48 5.34 -12.89 7.95
N GLU A 49 5.07 -12.19 9.06
CA GLU A 49 5.46 -12.62 10.41
C GLU A 49 4.92 -14.02 10.74
N ALA A 50 3.66 -14.30 10.40
CA ALA A 50 3.04 -15.60 10.62
C ALA A 50 3.68 -16.71 9.75
N MET A 51 4.03 -16.40 8.49
CA MET A 51 4.70 -17.34 7.59
C MET A 51 6.14 -17.64 8.03
N GLU A 52 6.86 -16.63 8.54
CA GLU A 52 8.19 -16.79 9.11
C GLU A 52 8.16 -17.64 10.38
N ALA A 53 7.24 -17.35 11.30
CA ALA A 53 7.07 -18.14 12.53
C ALA A 53 6.65 -19.59 12.25
N GLY A 54 5.92 -19.83 11.15
CA GLY A 54 5.50 -21.16 10.71
C GLY A 54 6.59 -21.98 10.01
N GLY A 55 7.79 -21.41 9.75
CA GLY A 55 8.87 -22.11 9.05
C GLY A 55 8.53 -22.50 7.60
N LYS A 56 7.53 -21.85 6.99
CA LYS A 56 6.99 -22.21 5.66
C LYS A 56 7.66 -21.47 4.49
N MET A 57 8.74 -20.72 4.75
CA MET A 57 9.41 -19.92 3.71
C MET A 57 10.86 -20.35 3.53
N ASN A 58 11.24 -20.57 2.27
CA ASN A 58 12.65 -20.65 1.89
C ASN A 58 13.25 -19.23 1.81
N ALA A 59 14.59 -19.13 1.79
CA ALA A 59 15.28 -17.84 1.78
C ALA A 59 15.00 -16.99 0.53
N THR A 60 14.73 -17.63 -0.62
CA THR A 60 14.42 -16.98 -1.89
C THR A 60 13.04 -16.33 -1.84
N ASP A 61 12.05 -17.07 -1.38
CA ASP A 61 10.67 -16.61 -1.21
C ASP A 61 10.60 -15.45 -0.21
N LYS A 62 11.34 -15.57 0.89
CA LYS A 62 11.47 -14.50 1.89
C LYS A 62 12.05 -13.23 1.26
N LYS A 63 13.11 -13.34 0.47
CA LYS A 63 13.69 -12.19 -0.22
C LYS A 63 12.73 -11.55 -1.22
N GLN A 64 12.01 -12.36 -1.99
CA GLN A 64 11.01 -11.85 -2.94
C GLN A 64 9.85 -11.15 -2.24
N LEU A 65 9.33 -11.73 -1.16
CA LEU A 65 8.24 -11.11 -0.40
C LEU A 65 8.67 -9.80 0.24
N LEU A 66 9.83 -9.77 0.89
CA LEU A 66 10.37 -8.56 1.50
C LEU A 66 10.56 -7.45 0.46
N HIS A 67 11.03 -7.79 -0.73
CA HIS A 67 11.17 -6.81 -1.82
C HIS A 67 9.80 -6.28 -2.28
N ALA A 68 8.80 -7.16 -2.41
CA ALA A 68 7.45 -6.75 -2.79
C ALA A 68 6.82 -5.82 -1.73
N VAL A 69 6.94 -6.18 -0.44
CA VAL A 69 6.47 -5.36 0.68
C VAL A 69 7.16 -3.99 0.71
N GLN A 70 8.49 -3.97 0.53
CA GLN A 70 9.25 -2.73 0.50
C GLN A 70 8.82 -1.84 -0.67
N THR A 71 8.52 -2.43 -1.83
CA THR A 71 7.98 -1.70 -2.99
C THR A 71 6.63 -1.07 -2.65
N LEU A 72 5.72 -1.83 -2.04
CA LEU A 72 4.40 -1.36 -1.64
C LEU A 72 4.48 -0.18 -0.64
N HIS A 73 5.36 -0.28 0.37
CA HIS A 73 5.57 0.80 1.34
C HIS A 73 6.14 2.04 0.67
N THR A 74 7.18 1.89 -0.16
CA THR A 74 7.77 3.01 -0.89
C THR A 74 6.75 3.72 -1.77
N THR A 75 5.92 2.97 -2.50
CA THR A 75 4.85 3.57 -3.32
C THR A 75 3.85 4.35 -2.48
N THR A 76 3.46 3.80 -1.32
CA THR A 76 2.50 4.46 -0.42
C THR A 76 3.07 5.75 0.17
N ASP A 77 4.32 5.72 0.63
CA ASP A 77 5.01 6.88 1.21
C ASP A 77 5.23 8.01 0.19
N VAL A 78 5.56 7.65 -1.06
CA VAL A 78 5.71 8.62 -2.16
C VAL A 78 4.37 9.29 -2.49
N GLU A 79 3.29 8.53 -2.59
CA GLU A 79 1.95 9.06 -2.85
C GLU A 79 1.46 9.95 -1.70
N GLU A 80 1.74 9.58 -0.43
CA GLU A 80 1.45 10.41 0.73
C GLU A 80 2.24 11.72 0.71
N GLY A 81 3.53 11.66 0.40
CA GLY A 81 4.38 12.85 0.24
C GLY A 81 3.89 13.78 -0.87
N ALA A 82 3.48 13.23 -2.02
CA ALA A 82 2.89 13.99 -3.11
C ALA A 82 1.57 14.66 -2.71
N ARG A 83 0.72 13.95 -1.95
CA ARG A 83 -0.56 14.46 -1.45
C ARG A 83 -0.36 15.60 -0.45
N LEU A 84 0.57 15.45 0.49
CA LEU A 84 0.92 16.49 1.46
C LEU A 84 1.48 17.73 0.76
N THR A 85 2.37 17.56 -0.21
CA THR A 85 2.95 18.66 -0.99
C THR A 85 1.86 19.45 -1.72
N ARG A 86 0.95 18.76 -2.43
CA ARG A 86 -0.19 19.41 -3.12
C ARG A 86 -1.14 20.12 -2.15
N ALA A 87 -1.36 19.56 -0.96
CA ALA A 87 -2.20 20.20 0.06
C ALA A 87 -1.55 21.49 0.59
N LEU A 88 -0.22 21.48 0.82
CA LEU A 88 0.53 22.65 1.25
C LEU A 88 0.55 23.75 0.18
N GLU A 89 0.71 23.39 -1.10
CA GLU A 89 0.63 24.34 -2.21
C GLU A 89 -0.74 25.03 -2.26
N ARG A 90 -1.84 24.26 -2.17
CA ARG A 90 -3.20 24.82 -2.15
C ARG A 90 -3.46 25.74 -0.96
N LEU A 91 -2.90 25.40 0.22
CA LEU A 91 -3.04 26.24 1.40
C LEU A 91 -2.32 27.58 1.20
N ARG A 92 -1.09 27.55 0.65
CA ARG A 92 -0.34 28.77 0.33
C ARG A 92 -1.06 29.63 -0.71
N ASP A 93 -1.63 29.04 -1.75
CA ASP A 93 -2.42 29.76 -2.75
C ASP A 93 -3.68 30.41 -2.14
N HIS A 94 -4.33 29.71 -1.22
CA HIS A 94 -5.48 30.25 -0.49
C HIS A 94 -5.08 31.43 0.40
N ASP A 95 -3.98 31.31 1.15
CA ASP A 95 -3.46 32.39 2.01
C ASP A 95 -3.02 33.61 1.16
N ALA A 96 -2.38 33.39 0.02
CA ALA A 96 -1.98 34.46 -0.90
C ALA A 96 -3.20 35.20 -1.48
N ARG A 97 -4.29 34.48 -1.78
CA ARG A 97 -5.55 35.07 -2.25
C ARG A 97 -6.30 35.80 -1.14
N ALA A 98 -6.27 35.30 0.08
CA ALA A 98 -6.88 35.95 1.24
C ALA A 98 -6.14 37.25 1.65
N ALA A 99 -4.86 37.35 1.32
CA ALA A 99 -4.03 38.53 1.59
C ALA A 99 -4.16 39.65 0.53
N LEU A 100 -4.85 39.41 -0.59
CA LEU A 100 -5.11 40.45 -1.59
C LEU A 100 -6.28 41.35 -1.13
N PRO A 101 -6.10 42.68 -1.03
CA PRO A 101 -7.19 43.57 -0.68
C PRO A 101 -8.27 43.53 -1.76
N PRO A 102 -9.57 43.68 -1.41
CA PRO A 102 -10.63 43.75 -2.41
C PRO A 102 -10.34 44.90 -3.38
N ALA A 103 -10.35 44.59 -4.68
CA ALA A 103 -10.19 45.59 -5.72
C ALA A 103 -11.31 46.64 -5.56
N GLN A 104 -10.90 47.89 -5.33
CA GLN A 104 -11.77 49.06 -5.34
C GLN A 104 -12.13 49.45 -6.77
#